data_AF-A0A2H0IXX1-F1
#
_entry.id   AF-A0A2H0IXX1-F1
#
_cell.length_a   1.000
_cell.length_b   1.000
_cell.length_c   1.000
_cell.angle_alpha   90.00
_cell.angle_beta   90.00
_cell.angle_gamma   90.00
#
_symmetry.space_group_name_H-M   'P 1'
#
loop_
_entity.id
_entity.type
_entity.pdbx_description
1 polymer ?
#
loop_
_entity_poly.entity_id
_entity_poly.type
_entity_poly.pdbx_seq_one_letter_code
_entity_poly.pdbx_strand_id
1 'polypeptide(L)'
;MHDDFNLRLTTSLEALSARIARLAIGLGVDMDNAQAFDAILSQPTAAFVPEERRNSVAGTVAVPTPSVDRRVAHLKEELRALVVLRYHLERTSIENGGLQVTREMLEQAHKHLLAQGFKPGADGWHTKDWQPLG
;
A
#
# COMPACT_ATOMS: atom_id res chain seq x y z
N MET A 1 19.74 9.07 -20.62
CA MET A 1 19.66 7.71 -20.03
C MET A 1 19.13 7.73 -18.60
N HIS A 2 19.32 8.80 -17.80
CA HIS A 2 18.67 8.96 -16.49
C HIS A 2 17.15 9.25 -16.60
N ASP A 3 16.73 9.95 -17.65
CA ASP A 3 15.32 10.36 -17.83
C ASP A 3 14.36 9.18 -18.04
N ASP A 4 14.77 8.16 -18.80
CA ASP A 4 13.95 6.96 -19.04
C ASP A 4 13.73 6.14 -17.77
N PHE A 5 14.74 6.08 -16.90
CA PHE A 5 14.65 5.40 -15.60
C PHE A 5 13.70 6.15 -14.66
N ASN A 6 13.85 7.47 -14.60
CA ASN A 6 13.03 8.36 -13.80
C ASN A 6 11.55 8.31 -14.22
N LEU A 7 11.27 8.27 -15.53
CA LEU A 7 9.91 8.15 -16.06
C LEU A 7 9.28 6.80 -15.68
N ARG A 8 10.03 5.70 -15.81
CA ARG A 8 9.55 4.37 -15.40
C ARG A 8 9.27 4.29 -13.92
N LEU A 9 10.17 4.81 -13.08
CA LEU A 9 9.96 4.88 -11.63
C LEU A 9 8.72 5.71 -11.28
N THR A 10 8.54 6.88 -11.90
CA THR A 10 7.36 7.73 -11.68
C THR A 10 6.07 6.98 -12.01
N THR A 11 6.06 6.28 -13.15
CA THR A 11 4.91 5.46 -13.58
C THR A 11 4.64 4.32 -12.59
N SER A 12 5.69 3.66 -12.11
CA SER A 12 5.59 2.60 -11.10
C SER A 12 5.08 3.13 -9.76
N LEU A 13 5.56 4.29 -9.31
CA LEU A 13 5.10 4.95 -8.08
C LEU A 13 3.63 5.37 -8.21
N GLU A 14 3.22 5.90 -9.35
CA GLU A 14 1.82 6.27 -9.61
C GLU A 14 0.89 5.05 -9.53
N ALA A 15 1.24 3.96 -10.23
CA ALA A 15 0.46 2.73 -10.21
C ALA A 15 0.39 2.12 -8.80
N LEU A 16 1.51 2.18 -8.05
CA LEU A 16 1.61 1.72 -6.68
C LEU A 16 0.72 2.55 -5.74
N SER A 17 0.84 3.87 -5.77
CA SER A 17 0.03 4.77 -4.94
C SER A 17 -1.46 4.66 -5.27
N ALA A 18 -1.83 4.48 -6.54
CA ALA A 18 -3.22 4.21 -6.93
C ALA A 18 -3.76 2.91 -6.35
N ARG A 19 -2.95 1.84 -6.32
CA ARG A 19 -3.36 0.57 -5.71
C ARG A 19 -3.50 0.69 -4.19
N ILE A 20 -2.56 1.37 -3.53
CA ILE A 20 -2.63 1.67 -2.09
C ILE A 20 -3.92 2.43 -1.77
N ALA A 21 -4.21 3.52 -2.50
CA ALA A 21 -5.40 4.34 -2.27
C ALA A 21 -6.70 3.54 -2.45
N ARG A 22 -6.80 2.73 -3.50
CA ARG A 22 -7.99 1.88 -3.73
C ARG A 22 -8.18 0.83 -2.63
N LEU A 23 -7.10 0.20 -2.17
CA LEU A 23 -7.15 -0.78 -1.08
C LEU A 23 -7.54 -0.12 0.24
N ALA A 24 -6.94 1.04 0.56
CA ALA A 24 -7.27 1.80 1.76
C ALA A 24 -8.75 2.20 1.80
N ILE A 25 -9.27 2.77 0.70
CA ILE A 25 -10.69 3.11 0.56
C ILE A 25 -11.57 1.86 0.69
N GLY A 26 -11.23 0.77 0.00
CA GLY A 26 -12.00 -0.48 0.05
C GLY A 26 -12.01 -1.17 1.41
N LEU A 27 -10.97 -0.94 2.22
CA LEU A 27 -10.83 -1.48 3.58
C LEU A 27 -11.31 -0.50 4.66
N GLY A 28 -11.68 0.73 4.30
CA GLY A 28 -12.04 1.79 5.25
C GLY A 28 -10.88 2.26 6.12
N VAL A 29 -9.64 2.14 5.64
CA VAL A 29 -8.45 2.62 6.35
C VAL A 29 -8.19 4.06 5.95
N ASP A 30 -8.13 4.93 6.95
CA ASP A 30 -7.68 6.30 6.79
C ASP A 30 -6.15 6.37 6.80
N MET A 31 -5.55 6.50 5.61
CA MET A 31 -4.09 6.56 5.45
C MET A 31 -3.48 7.92 5.85
N ASP A 32 -4.29 8.96 6.08
CA ASP A 32 -3.86 10.26 6.61
C ASP A 32 -3.70 10.21 8.15
N ASN A 33 -4.28 9.19 8.79
CA ASN A 33 -4.15 8.97 10.22
C ASN A 33 -2.96 8.04 10.54
N ALA A 34 -1.93 8.61 11.17
CA ALA A 34 -0.73 7.88 11.60
C ALA A 34 -1.03 6.62 12.45
N GLN A 35 -2.06 6.65 13.31
CA GLN A 35 -2.43 5.47 14.11
C GLN A 35 -3.00 4.34 13.26
N ALA A 36 -3.82 4.67 12.26
CA ALA A 36 -4.38 3.69 11.34
C ALA A 36 -3.29 3.11 10.43
N PHE A 37 -2.34 3.96 10.03
CA PHE A 37 -1.15 3.56 9.30
C PHE A 37 -0.26 2.59 10.10
N ASP A 38 0.08 2.94 11.34
CA ASP A 38 0.87 2.10 12.24
C ASP A 38 0.17 0.76 12.53
N ALA A 39 -1.15 0.77 12.65
CA ALA A 39 -1.95 -0.44 12.83
C ALA A 39 -1.91 -1.38 11.61
N ILE A 40 -1.74 -0.86 10.39
CA ILE A 40 -1.51 -1.69 9.20
C ILE A 40 -0.12 -2.32 9.26
N LEU A 41 0.91 -1.53 9.58
CA LEU A 41 2.29 -2.00 9.58
C LEU A 41 2.57 -3.02 10.68
N SER A 42 1.92 -2.86 11.84
CA SER A 42 2.11 -3.68 13.05
C SER A 42 1.31 -4.99 13.04
N GLN A 43 0.46 -5.23 12.04
CA GLN A 43 -0.32 -6.46 12.00
C GLN A 43 0.58 -7.69 11.80
N PRO A 44 0.43 -8.74 12.63
CA PRO A 44 1.12 -9.99 12.43
C PRO A 44 0.69 -10.59 11.09
N THR A 45 1.64 -11.02 10.27
CA THR A 45 1.34 -11.77 9.05
C THR A 45 0.51 -12.98 9.43
N ALA A 46 -0.73 -13.06 8.94
CA ALA A 46 -1.57 -14.20 9.22
C ALA A 46 -0.86 -15.45 8.69
N ALA A 47 -0.53 -16.39 9.57
CA ALA A 47 0.15 -17.62 9.19
C ALA A 47 -0.66 -18.28 8.07
N PHE A 48 -0.01 -18.51 6.93
CA PHE A 48 -0.57 -19.28 5.84
C PHE A 48 -0.87 -20.68 6.39
N VAL A 49 -2.14 -20.99 6.66
CA VAL A 49 -2.56 -22.35 6.95
C VAL A 49 -2.77 -23.01 5.59
N PRO A 50 -1.90 -23.93 5.13
CA PRO A 50 -2.17 -24.67 3.93
C PRO A 50 -3.43 -25.48 4.19
N GLU A 51 -4.45 -25.27 3.37
CA GLU A 51 -5.66 -26.08 3.36
C GLU A 51 -5.28 -27.52 2.98
N GLU A 52 -4.95 -28.33 3.98
CA GLU A 52 -4.76 -29.77 3.80
C GLU A 52 -6.13 -30.41 3.56
N ARG A 53 -6.47 -30.48 2.27
CA ARG A 53 -7.73 -31.00 1.75
C ARG A 53 -7.80 -32.52 1.92
N ARG A 54 -8.48 -32.99 2.98
CA ARG A 54 -9.36 -34.19 3.11
C ARG A 54 -9.09 -34.96 4.41
N ASN A 55 -10.02 -34.90 5.37
CA ASN A 55 -11.00 -35.97 5.64
C ASN A 55 -11.79 -35.60 6.91
N SER A 56 -13.03 -35.14 6.79
CA SER A 56 -13.95 -35.09 7.92
C SER A 56 -15.20 -35.85 7.55
N VAL A 57 -15.29 -37.05 8.13
CA VAL A 57 -16.46 -37.90 8.24
C VAL A 57 -17.66 -37.06 8.70
N ALA A 58 -18.82 -37.42 8.16
CA ALA A 58 -20.12 -36.79 8.35
C ALA A 58 -20.43 -36.36 9.81
N GLY A 59 -20.90 -35.12 9.97
CA GLY A 59 -21.41 -34.60 11.23
C GLY A 59 -21.76 -33.12 11.14
N THR A 60 -23.05 -32.81 11.09
CA THR A 60 -23.68 -31.49 10.95
C THR A 60 -23.20 -30.46 11.98
N VAL A 61 -22.57 -29.35 11.57
CA VAL A 61 -22.61 -28.04 12.26
C VAL A 61 -22.33 -26.90 11.26
N ALA A 62 -23.18 -25.86 11.30
CA ALA A 62 -23.14 -24.54 10.65
C ALA A 62 -21.97 -24.20 9.68
N VAL A 63 -22.34 -23.80 8.46
CA VAL A 63 -21.46 -23.17 7.47
C VAL A 63 -20.79 -21.95 8.10
N PRO A 64 -19.46 -21.94 8.32
CA PRO A 64 -18.80 -20.69 8.64
C PRO A 64 -18.77 -19.84 7.37
N THR A 65 -18.67 -18.52 7.50
CA THR A 65 -18.38 -17.57 6.42
C THR A 65 -16.86 -17.27 6.37
N PRO A 66 -15.95 -18.25 6.15
CA PRO A 66 -14.51 -18.02 6.22
C PRO A 66 -13.97 -17.25 5.01
N SER A 67 -14.75 -17.10 3.93
CA SER A 67 -14.26 -16.54 2.67
C SER A 67 -14.11 -15.01 2.70
N VAL A 68 -15.04 -14.29 3.33
CA VAL A 68 -15.01 -12.83 3.40
C VAL A 68 -13.89 -12.36 4.34
N ASP A 69 -13.76 -12.99 5.51
CA ASP A 69 -12.70 -12.64 6.46
C ASP A 69 -11.30 -12.94 5.90
N ARG A 70 -11.12 -14.09 5.22
CA ARG A 70 -9.86 -14.40 4.51
C ARG A 70 -9.56 -13.38 3.41
N ARG A 71 -10.58 -12.94 2.67
CA ARG A 71 -10.42 -11.91 1.63
C ARG A 71 -10.00 -10.57 2.23
N VAL A 72 -10.64 -10.15 3.32
CA VAL A 72 -10.26 -8.91 4.03
C VAL A 72 -8.84 -9.01 4.57
N ALA A 73 -8.47 -10.14 5.18
CA ALA A 73 -7.10 -10.37 5.66
C ALA A 73 -6.08 -10.32 4.52
N HIS A 74 -6.38 -10.94 3.37
CA HIS A 74 -5.51 -10.88 2.19
C HIS A 74 -5.35 -9.45 1.65
N LEU A 75 -6.44 -8.68 1.56
CA LEU A 75 -6.38 -7.29 1.10
C LEU A 75 -5.59 -6.39 2.07
N LYS A 76 -5.67 -6.64 3.37
CA LYS A 76 -4.86 -5.95 4.38
C LYS A 76 -3.37 -6.30 4.24
N GLU A 77 -3.04 -7.58 4.04
CA GLU A 77 -1.65 -7.99 3.80
C GLU A 77 -1.11 -7.37 2.50
N GLU A 78 -1.92 -7.35 1.43
CA GLU A 78 -1.56 -6.68 0.18
C GLU A 78 -1.30 -5.18 0.40
N LEU A 79 -2.19 -4.48 1.10
CA LEU A 79 -2.00 -3.06 1.43
C LEU A 79 -0.70 -2.83 2.18
N ARG A 80 -0.44 -3.62 3.23
CA ARG A 80 0.79 -3.56 4.02
C ARG A 80 2.04 -3.78 3.16
N ALA A 81 2.04 -4.83 2.33
CA ALA A 81 3.17 -5.16 1.46
C ALA A 81 3.45 -4.04 0.45
N LEU A 82 2.42 -3.41 -0.12
CA LEU A 82 2.56 -2.31 -1.07
C LEU A 82 3.08 -1.03 -0.42
N VAL A 83 2.66 -0.72 0.81
CA VAL A 83 3.19 0.42 1.57
C VAL A 83 4.68 0.22 1.86
N VAL A 84 5.07 -0.97 2.32
CA VAL A 84 6.48 -1.31 2.57
C VAL A 84 7.31 -1.24 1.28
N LEU A 85 6.77 -1.75 0.16
CA LEU A 85 7.41 -1.65 -1.15
C LEU A 85 7.62 -0.19 -1.56
N ARG A 86 6.62 0.67 -1.34
CA ARG A 86 6.74 2.11 -1.64
C ARG A 86 7.90 2.73 -0.86
N TYR A 87 7.99 2.50 0.44
CA TYR A 87 9.11 2.98 1.25
C TYR A 87 10.46 2.50 0.75
N HIS A 88 10.57 1.24 0.32
CA HIS A 88 11.81 0.72 -0.23
C HIS A 88 12.20 1.42 -1.56
N LEU A 89 11.22 1.67 -2.44
CA LEU A 89 11.43 2.40 -3.69
C LEU A 89 11.80 3.87 -3.43
N GLU A 90 11.12 4.52 -2.50
CA GLU A 90 11.42 5.89 -2.06
C GLU A 90 12.87 5.99 -1.56
N ARG A 91 13.27 5.11 -0.64
CA ARG A 91 14.64 5.06 -0.13
C ARG A 91 15.66 4.85 -1.23
N THR A 92 15.45 3.86 -2.10
CA THR A 92 16.37 3.54 -3.20
C THR A 92 16.44 4.69 -4.20
N SER A 93 15.33 5.39 -4.45
CA SER A 93 15.30 6.58 -5.31
C SER A 93 16.09 7.74 -4.70
N ILE A 94 15.97 7.98 -3.39
CA ILE A 94 16.76 9.01 -2.68
C ILE A 94 18.26 8.68 -2.76
N GLU A 95 18.63 7.43 -2.53
CA GLU A 95 20.03 6.98 -2.57
C GLU A 95 20.66 7.16 -3.96
N ASN A 96 19.88 7.02 -5.04
CA ASN A 96 20.38 7.07 -6.43
C ASN A 96 20.21 8.43 -7.13
N GLY A 97 19.14 9.17 -6.83
CA GLY A 97 18.75 10.41 -7.52
C GLY A 97 18.64 11.63 -6.62
N GLY A 98 18.75 11.45 -5.30
CA GLY A 98 18.64 12.51 -4.31
C GLY A 98 17.19 12.87 -3.95
N LEU A 99 17.05 13.52 -2.79
CA LEU A 99 15.76 13.83 -2.17
C LEU A 99 14.81 14.65 -3.07
N GLN A 100 15.33 15.65 -3.79
CA GLN A 100 14.49 16.55 -4.59
C GLN A 100 13.83 15.82 -5.76
N VAL A 101 14.60 14.99 -6.48
CA VAL A 101 14.09 14.23 -7.63
C VAL A 101 13.02 13.24 -7.17
N THR A 102 13.27 12.50 -6.08
CA THR A 102 12.28 11.57 -5.53
C THR A 102 11.01 12.28 -5.08
N ARG A 103 11.15 13.45 -4.44
CA ARG A 103 10.01 14.28 -4.04
C ARG A 103 9.17 14.71 -5.24
N GLU A 104 9.79 15.20 -6.31
CA GLU A 104 9.08 15.63 -7.52
C GLU A 104 8.30 14.47 -8.15
N MET A 105 8.89 13.27 -8.19
CA MET A 105 8.21 12.07 -8.71
C MET A 105 6.98 11.70 -7.87
N LEU A 106 7.11 11.69 -6.54
CA LEU A 106 6.00 11.38 -5.64
C LEU A 106 4.92 12.44 -5.70
N GLU A 107 5.29 13.71 -5.79
CA GLU A 107 4.35 14.82 -5.94
C GLU A 107 3.58 14.72 -7.28
N GLN A 108 4.25 14.33 -8.37
CA GLN A 108 3.59 14.07 -9.66
C GLN A 108 2.62 12.89 -9.58
N ALA A 109 3.04 11.77 -8.99
CA ALA A 109 2.17 10.62 -8.77
C ALA A 109 0.93 10.98 -7.93
N HIS A 110 1.13 11.75 -6.85
CA HIS A 110 0.03 12.22 -5.99
C HIS A 110 -0.91 13.17 -6.74
N LYS A 111 -0.39 14.13 -7.50
CA LYS A 111 -1.20 15.03 -8.34
C LYS A 111 -2.04 14.24 -9.35
N HIS A 112 -1.50 13.17 -9.93
CA HIS A 112 -2.26 12.31 -10.83
C HIS A 112 -3.42 11.63 -10.09
N LEU A 113 -3.21 11.13 -8.87
CA LEU A 113 -4.30 10.58 -8.06
C LEU A 113 -5.42 11.60 -7.81
N LEU A 114 -5.06 12.83 -7.44
CA LEU A 114 -6.05 13.90 -7.26
C LEU A 114 -6.84 14.15 -8.54
N ALA A 115 -6.17 14.16 -9.71
CA ALA A 115 -6.82 14.30 -11.01
C ALA A 115 -7.74 13.12 -11.36
N GLN A 116 -7.47 11.92 -10.85
CA GLN A 116 -8.34 10.73 -10.96
C GLN A 116 -9.52 10.75 -9.95
N GLY A 117 -9.64 11.77 -9.10
CA GLY A 117 -10.72 11.93 -8.13
C GLY A 117 -10.48 11.27 -6.78
N PHE A 118 -9.25 10.84 -6.47
CA PHE A 118 -8.90 10.41 -5.13
C PHE A 118 -8.88 11.60 -4.16
N LYS A 119 -9.21 11.34 -2.89
CA LYS A 119 -9.10 12.36 -1.83
C LYS A 119 -7.63 12.63 -1.49
N PRO A 120 -7.28 13.85 -1.04
CA PRO A 120 -5.96 14.11 -0.45
C PRO A 120 -5.66 13.11 0.67
N GLY A 121 -4.42 12.63 0.74
CA GLY A 121 -4.00 11.64 1.74
C GLY A 121 -4.52 10.21 1.53
N ALA A 122 -5.28 9.92 0.46
CA ALA A 122 -5.82 8.57 0.24
C ALA A 122 -4.72 7.49 0.08
N ASP A 123 -3.56 7.88 -0.41
CA ASP A 123 -2.36 7.04 -0.50
C ASP A 123 -1.43 7.19 0.72
N GLY A 124 -1.75 8.05 1.68
CA GLY A 124 -0.90 8.35 2.84
C GLY A 124 0.37 9.11 2.50
N TRP A 125 0.43 9.82 1.36
CA TRP A 125 1.52 10.72 1.04
C TRP A 125 1.19 12.15 1.49
N HIS A 126 2.14 12.82 2.15
CA HIS A 126 2.03 14.24 2.46
C HIS A 126 3.32 15.01 2.12
N THR A 127 3.15 16.19 1.54
CA THR A 127 4.27 17.08 1.21
C THR A 127 5.08 17.52 2.43
N LYS A 128 4.46 17.56 3.63
CA LYS A 128 5.09 17.88 4.91
C LYS A 128 6.17 16.87 5.33
N ASP A 129 6.05 15.61 4.91
CA ASP A 129 6.97 14.52 5.29
C ASP A 129 8.30 14.59 4.50
N TRP A 130 8.35 15.43 3.47
CA TRP A 130 9.46 15.54 2.52
C TRP A 130 10.18 16.89 2.60
N GLN A 131 10.08 17.57 3.74
CA GLN A 131 10.88 18.76 4.01
C GLN A 131 12.31 18.38 4.43
N PRO A 132 13.35 19.05 3.89
CA PRO A 132 14.69 18.88 4.43
C PRO A 132 14.67 19.26 5.91
N LEU A 133 15.26 18.42 6.76
CA LEU A 133 15.51 18.78 8.15
C LEU A 133 16.41 20.04 8.13
N GLY A 134 15.83 21.17 8.52
CA GLY A 134 16.52 22.46 8.62
C GLY A 134 17.52 22.48 9.75
#